data_AF-A0A925AUK6-F1
#
_entry.id   AF-A0A925AUK6-F1
#
_cell.length_a   1.000
_cell.length_b   1.000
_cell.length_c   1.000
_cell.angle_alpha   90.00
_cell.angle_beta   90.00
_cell.angle_gamma   90.00
#
_symmetry.space_group_name_H-M   'P 1'
#
loop_
_entity.id
_entity.type
_entity.pdbx_description
1 polymer ?
#
loop_
_entity_poly.entity_id
_entity_poly.type
_entity_poly.pdbx_seq_one_letter_code
_entity_poly.pdbx_strand_id
1 'polypeptide(L)'
;MLDELEAALGMLRIGHHFGWRTLYILHSKRTIRKYEEILSIKIRDLFDEEGPSAQRSVGLALAKKATNFWKAVSGEYKIENRREVK
;
A
#
# COMPACT_ATOMS: atom_id res chain seq x y z
N MET A 1 21.79 -2.25 -1.22
CA MET A 1 21.79 -0.80 -0.88
C MET A 1 21.28 0.05 -2.04
N LEU A 2 21.82 -0.07 -3.27
CA LEU A 2 21.31 0.68 -4.43
C LEU A 2 19.90 0.22 -4.87
N ASP A 3 19.66 -1.09 -4.86
CA ASP A 3 18.37 -1.73 -5.11
C ASP A 3 17.26 -1.24 -4.18
N GLU A 4 17.59 -1.05 -2.90
CA GLU A 4 16.62 -0.61 -1.90
C GLU A 4 16.31 0.89 -2.02
N LEU A 5 17.32 1.68 -2.40
CA LEU A 5 17.13 3.09 -2.71
C LEU A 5 16.28 3.29 -3.97
N GLU A 6 16.55 2.52 -5.03
CA GLU A 6 15.74 2.53 -6.26
C GLU A 6 14.28 2.16 -5.96
N ALA A 7 14.07 1.10 -5.18
CA ALA A 7 12.73 0.70 -4.75
C ALA A 7 12.04 1.79 -3.90
N ALA A 8 12.78 2.44 -2.98
CA ALA A 8 12.25 3.53 -2.18
C ALA A 8 11.85 4.74 -3.04
N LEU A 9 12.67 5.12 -4.02
CA LEU A 9 12.35 6.17 -4.99
C LEU A 9 11.13 5.79 -5.86
N GLY A 10 11.01 4.51 -6.23
CA GLY A 10 9.83 3.97 -6.88
C GLY A 10 8.57 4.15 -6.03
N MET A 11 8.64 3.80 -4.73
CA MET A 11 7.55 4.03 -3.78
C MET A 11 7.17 5.51 -3.72
N LEU A 12 8.15 6.42 -3.66
CA LEU A 12 7.92 7.86 -3.63
C LEU A 12 7.15 8.33 -4.87
N ARG A 13 7.57 7.89 -6.07
CA ARG A 13 6.90 8.26 -7.32
C ARG A 13 5.47 7.73 -7.40
N ILE A 14 5.25 6.48 -6.99
CA ILE A 14 3.93 5.85 -7.01
C ILE A 14 3.01 6.46 -5.96
N GLY A 15 3.54 6.85 -4.79
CA GLY A 15 2.79 7.49 -3.71
C GLY A 15 2.06 8.76 -4.17
N HIS A 16 2.71 9.62 -4.96
CA HIS A 16 2.07 10.82 -5.52
C HIS A 16 0.88 10.52 -6.44
N HIS A 17 0.86 9.37 -7.12
CA HIS A 17 -0.23 9.01 -8.04
C HIS A 17 -1.36 8.26 -7.34
N PHE A 18 -1.04 7.41 -6.37
CA PHE A 18 -2.02 6.47 -5.81
C PHE A 18 -2.41 6.74 -4.35
N GLY A 19 -1.66 7.60 -3.65
CA GLY A 19 -1.85 7.87 -2.23
C GLY A 19 -1.32 6.76 -1.33
N TRP A 20 -1.25 7.04 -0.03
CA TRP A 20 -0.59 6.14 0.92
C TRP A 20 -1.36 4.83 1.12
N ARG A 21 -2.70 4.78 0.98
CA ARG A 21 -3.45 3.53 1.15
C ARG A 21 -3.00 2.45 0.16
N THR A 22 -2.78 2.84 -1.09
CA THR A 22 -2.32 1.88 -2.11
C THR A 22 -0.93 1.35 -1.79
N LEU A 23 -0.04 2.19 -1.23
CA LEU A 23 1.29 1.76 -0.81
C LEU A 23 1.22 0.66 0.25
N TYR A 24 0.30 0.74 1.23
CA TYR A 24 0.11 -0.32 2.25
C TYR A 24 -0.54 -1.60 1.72
N ILE A 25 -1.13 -1.57 0.51
CA ILE A 25 -1.61 -2.78 -0.18
C ILE A 25 -0.44 -3.45 -0.91
N LEU A 26 0.43 -2.66 -1.54
CA LEU A 26 1.55 -3.15 -2.33
C LEU A 26 2.73 -3.63 -1.48
N HIS A 27 2.96 -2.98 -0.34
CA HIS A 27 4.14 -3.20 0.49
C HIS A 27 3.76 -3.54 1.92
N SER A 28 4.56 -4.41 2.54
CA SER A 28 4.43 -4.70 3.96
C SER A 28 4.73 -3.46 4.81
N LYS A 29 4.18 -3.40 6.03
CA LYS A 29 4.50 -2.33 7.00
C LYS A 29 6.00 -2.23 7.29
N ARG A 30 6.71 -3.36 7.28
CA ARG A 30 8.18 -3.40 7.46
C ARG A 30 8.90 -2.74 6.30
N THR A 31 8.47 -3.04 5.08
CA THR A 31 9.04 -2.46 3.85
C THR A 31 8.82 -0.95 3.80
N ILE A 32 7.62 -0.48 4.11
CA ILE A 32 7.31 0.96 4.13
C ILE A 32 8.21 1.69 5.13
N ARG A 33 8.34 1.19 6.36
CA ARG A 33 9.22 1.80 7.38
C ARG A 33 10.66 1.89 6.90
N LYS A 34 11.16 0.82 6.27
CA LYS A 34 12.50 0.81 5.71
C LYS A 34 12.69 1.89 4.63
N TYR A 35 11.73 2.05 3.73
CA TYR A 35 11.80 3.06 2.68
C TYR A 35 11.64 4.48 3.23
N GLU A 36 10.80 4.68 4.25
CA GLU A 36 10.70 5.93 5.01
C GLU A 36 12.03 6.32 5.66
N GLU A 37 12.73 5.36 6.27
CA GLU A 37 14.06 5.56 6.86
C GLU A 37 15.12 5.91 5.80
N ILE A 38 15.16 5.18 4.68
CA ILE A 38 16.08 5.44 3.56
C ILE A 38 15.90 6.86 3.00
N LEU A 39 14.66 7.31 2.85
CA LEU A 39 14.34 8.62 2.27
C LEU A 39 14.22 9.74 3.32
N SER A 40 14.25 9.41 4.62
CA SER A 40 14.00 10.34 5.72
C SER A 40 12.66 11.10 5.59
N ILE A 41 11.58 10.38 5.27
CA ILE A 41 10.22 10.93 5.10
C ILE A 41 9.19 10.15 5.91
N LYS A 42 7.96 10.67 5.97
CA LYS A 42 6.76 9.93 6.38
C LYS A 42 5.73 9.95 5.28
N ILE A 43 5.37 8.80 4.74
CA ILE A 43 4.48 8.71 3.56
C ILE A 43 3.06 9.19 3.85
N ARG A 44 2.61 9.10 5.12
CA ARG A 44 1.28 9.56 5.54
C ARG A 44 1.18 11.07 5.68
N ASP A 45 2.32 11.73 5.87
CA ASP A 45 2.39 13.19 5.98
C ASP A 45 2.60 13.81 4.60
N LEU A 46 3.19 13.05 3.66
CA LEU A 46 3.55 13.51 2.33
C LEU A 46 2.46 13.27 1.27
N PHE A 47 1.72 12.17 1.38
CA PHE A 47 0.73 11.78 0.39
C PHE A 47 -0.68 11.82 0.95
N ASP A 48 -1.64 12.13 0.08
CA ASP A 48 -3.06 11.97 0.39
C ASP A 48 -3.42 10.50 0.60
N GLU A 49 -4.57 10.26 1.21
CA GLU A 49 -5.12 8.93 1.42
C GLU A 49 -5.34 8.18 0.10
N GLU A 50 -5.84 8.88 -0.91
CA GLU A 50 -6.02 8.40 -2.27
C GLU A 50 -5.55 9.46 -3.27
N GLY A 51 -4.60 9.07 -4.13
CA GLY A 51 -4.09 9.95 -5.18
C GLY A 51 -4.97 9.97 -6.44
N PRO A 52 -4.64 10.80 -7.43
CA PRO A 52 -5.42 10.96 -8.66
C PRO A 52 -5.66 9.66 -9.46
N SER A 53 -4.75 8.70 -9.35
CA SER A 53 -4.80 7.41 -10.03
C SER A 53 -5.31 6.26 -9.13
N ALA A 54 -5.74 6.53 -7.89
CA ALA A 54 -6.17 5.52 -6.93
C ALA A 54 -7.25 4.56 -7.46
N GLN A 55 -8.16 5.07 -8.30
CA GLN A 55 -9.26 4.29 -8.91
C GLN A 55 -8.76 3.14 -9.82
N ARG A 56 -7.51 3.19 -10.29
CA ARG A 56 -6.91 2.13 -11.12
C ARG A 56 -6.44 0.92 -10.31
N SER A 57 -6.38 1.03 -8.98
CA SER A 57 -5.94 -0.05 -8.10
C SER A 57 -7.10 -0.98 -7.75
N VAL A 58 -7.11 -2.18 -8.33
CA VAL A 58 -8.08 -3.24 -8.00
C VAL A 58 -8.00 -3.61 -6.52
N GLY A 59 -6.80 -3.68 -5.95
CA GLY A 59 -6.59 -3.95 -4.53
C GLY A 59 -7.23 -2.89 -3.65
N LEU A 60 -7.10 -1.61 -4.01
CA LEU A 60 -7.76 -0.52 -3.27
C LEU A 60 -9.28 -0.59 -3.40
N ALA A 61 -9.79 -0.86 -4.61
CA ALA A 61 -11.23 -1.02 -4.84
C ALA A 61 -11.82 -2.17 -4.00
N LEU A 62 -11.10 -3.28 -3.83
CA LEU A 62 -11.49 -4.38 -2.94
C LEU A 62 -11.38 -3.97 -1.47
N ALA A 63 -10.31 -3.30 -1.07
CA ALA A 63 -10.12 -2.84 0.31
C ALA A 63 -11.19 -1.83 0.76
N LYS A 64 -11.72 -1.00 -0.16
CA LYS A 64 -12.85 -0.10 0.10
C LYS A 64 -14.15 -0.84 0.45
N LYS A 65 -14.33 -2.06 -0.07
CA LYS A 65 -15.50 -2.89 0.22
C LYS A 65 -15.39 -3.57 1.59
N ALA A 66 -14.19 -3.63 2.17
CA ALA A 66 -13.99 -4.15 3.51
C ALA A 66 -14.42 -3.10 4.56
N THR A 67 -15.07 -3.57 5.62
CA THR A 67 -15.48 -2.72 6.76
C THR A 67 -14.30 -2.12 7.53
N ASN A 68 -13.10 -2.69 7.37
CA ASN A 68 -11.88 -2.17 8.00
C ASN A 68 -10.67 -2.35 7.07
N PHE A 69 -10.13 -1.22 6.60
CA PHE A 69 -8.95 -1.18 5.73
C PHE A 69 -7.74 -1.90 6.33
N TRP A 70 -7.45 -1.70 7.62
CA TRP A 70 -6.30 -2.31 8.28
C TRP A 70 -6.38 -3.83 8.35
N LYS A 71 -7.60 -4.37 8.53
CA LYS A 71 -7.83 -5.82 8.47
C LYS A 71 -7.65 -6.39 7.06
N ALA A 72 -7.99 -5.60 6.04
CA ALA A 72 -7.78 -6.00 4.65
C ALA A 72 -6.28 -6.07 4.32
N VAL A 73 -5.50 -5.04 4.68
CA VAL A 73 -4.05 -5.01 4.40
C VAL A 73 -3.22 -5.90 5.32
N SER A 74 -3.70 -6.23 6.53
CA SER A 74 -3.01 -7.20 7.40
C SER A 74 -3.27 -8.66 7.00
N GLY A 75 -4.18 -8.91 6.05
CA GLY A 75 -4.57 -10.26 5.65
C GLY A 75 -5.43 -10.97 6.71
N GLU A 76 -5.91 -10.26 7.73
CA GLU A 76 -6.82 -10.78 8.77
C GLU A 76 -8.25 -10.97 8.26
N TYR A 77 -8.55 -10.52 7.04
CA TYR A 77 -9.84 -10.79 6.41
C TYR A 77 -9.94 -12.29 6.08
N LYS A 78 -10.66 -13.02 6.93
CA LYS A 78 -11.03 -14.41 6.66
C LYS A 78 -11.95 -14.43 5.45
N ILE A 79 -11.42 -14.87 4.31
CA ILE A 79 -12.26 -15.30 3.19
C ILE A 79 -12.84 -16.65 3.61
N GLU A 80 -14.11 -16.67 4.03
CA GLU A 80 -14.87 -17.92 4.10
C GLU A 80 -14.83 -18.56 2.69
N ASN A 81 -14.48 -19.85 2.62
CA ASN A 81 -14.31 -20.63 1.40
C ASN A 81 -13.12 -20.31 0.47
N ARG A 82 -11.92 -20.05 1.03
CA ARG A 82 -10.64 -20.02 0.26
C ARG A 82 -10.37 -21.26 -0.63
N ARG A 83 -11.05 -22.39 -0.38
CA ARG A 83 -10.88 -23.65 -1.12
C ARG A 83 -11.75 -23.77 -2.40
N GLU A 84 -12.77 -22.94 -2.57
CA GLU A 84 -13.72 -23.05 -3.70
C GLU A 84 -13.31 -22.19 -4.91
N VAL A 85 -12.34 -21.29 -4.73
CA VAL A 85 -11.74 -20.51 -5.82
C VAL A 85 -10.47 -21.24 -6.25
N LYS A 86 -10.62 -22.25 -7.11
CA LYS A 86 -9.51 -22.97 -7.73
C LYS A 86 -9.69 -23.05 -9.23
#